data_AF-A0A3A5AVM4-F1
#
_entry.id   AF-A0A3A5AVM4-F1
#
_cell.length_a   1.000
_cell.length_b   1.000
_cell.length_c   1.000
_cell.angle_alpha   90.00
_cell.angle_beta   90.00
_cell.angle_gamma   90.00
#
_symmetry.space_group_name_H-M   'P 1'
#
loop_
_entity.id
_entity.type
_entity.pdbx_description
1 polymer ?
#
loop_
_entity_poly.entity_id
_entity_poly.type
_entity_poly.pdbx_seq_one_letter_code
_entity_poly.pdbx_strand_id
1 'polypeptide(L)'
;MKKTIFLAAAVLFLAMVAITFAGNPKPVFTVGQEVYACNCGEQCDCFTMAKKPGKCVCGKEMVKAKVTAVEKGKVTLQGEGWEKPRTFLTDAKYACACGHQCDCDTISQKPGKCVCGKEMAPVKK
;
A
#
# COMPACT_ATOMS: atom_id res chain seq x y z
N MET A 1 -52.70 -7.47 19.94
CA MET A 1 -51.95 -8.40 19.07
C MET A 1 -51.18 -7.73 17.92
N LYS A 2 -51.43 -6.45 17.55
CA LYS A 2 -50.67 -5.74 16.48
C LYS A 2 -49.51 -4.88 16.97
N LYS A 3 -49.42 -4.54 18.26
CA LYS A 3 -48.37 -3.65 18.81
C LYS A 3 -47.10 -4.39 19.29
N THR A 4 -47.19 -5.68 19.57
CA THR A 4 -46.05 -6.50 20.01
C THR A 4 -45.20 -7.05 18.85
N ILE A 5 -45.76 -7.09 17.63
CA ILE A 5 -45.03 -7.55 16.42
C ILE A 5 -44.05 -6.47 15.93
N PHE A 6 -44.37 -5.19 16.09
CA PHE A 6 -43.49 -4.10 15.68
C PHE A 6 -42.27 -3.90 16.60
N LEU A 7 -42.33 -4.37 17.85
CA LEU A 7 -41.20 -4.26 18.78
C LEU A 7 -40.15 -5.38 18.61
N ALA A 8 -40.52 -6.52 18.04
CA ALA A 8 -39.57 -7.60 17.76
C ALA A 8 -38.76 -7.37 16.47
N ALA A 9 -39.31 -6.63 15.50
CA ALA A 9 -38.65 -6.36 14.22
C ALA A 9 -37.58 -5.25 14.30
N ALA A 10 -37.68 -4.34 15.28
CA ALA A 10 -36.74 -3.23 15.44
C ALA A 10 -35.40 -3.65 16.09
N VAL A 11 -35.39 -4.74 16.86
CA VAL A 11 -34.16 -5.23 17.54
C VAL A 11 -33.29 -6.08 16.61
N LEU A 12 -33.88 -6.68 15.56
CA LEU A 12 -33.14 -7.54 14.62
C LEU A 12 -32.45 -6.77 13.49
N PHE A 13 -32.82 -5.50 13.25
CA PHE A 13 -32.20 -4.65 12.22
C PHE A 13 -30.88 -3.96 12.65
N LEU A 14 -30.52 -4.03 13.94
CA LEU A 14 -29.28 -3.42 14.46
C LEU A 14 -28.07 -4.37 14.47
N ALA A 15 -28.22 -5.62 13.99
CA ALA A 15 -27.14 -6.62 14.01
C ALA A 15 -26.34 -6.76 12.69
N MET A 16 -26.66 -5.98 11.67
CA MET A 16 -25.87 -5.88 10.43
C MET A 16 -25.53 -4.40 10.29
N VAL A 17 -24.29 -3.92 10.41
CA VAL A 17 -23.21 -4.11 9.46
C VAL A 17 -21.91 -3.74 10.19
N ALA A 18 -21.12 -4.75 10.56
CA ALA A 18 -19.70 -4.56 10.81
C ALA A 18 -18.97 -5.80 10.30
N ILE A 19 -19.12 -6.09 9.01
CA ILE A 19 -18.13 -6.89 8.30
C ILE A 19 -16.91 -5.99 8.17
N THR A 20 -16.10 -5.94 9.22
CA THR A 20 -14.75 -5.41 9.12
C THR A 20 -13.98 -6.37 8.24
N PHE A 21 -13.87 -6.05 6.95
CA PHE A 21 -12.93 -6.72 6.06
C PHE A 21 -11.53 -6.50 6.64
N ALA A 22 -11.04 -7.49 7.40
CA ALA A 22 -9.73 -7.53 8.02
C ALA A 22 -8.64 -7.85 6.99
N GLY A 23 -8.59 -7.05 5.92
CA GLY A 23 -7.51 -7.04 4.95
C GLY A 23 -7.02 -5.61 4.81
N ASN A 24 -5.72 -5.37 5.01
CA ASN A 24 -5.15 -4.09 4.63
C ASN A 24 -5.34 -3.93 3.11
N PRO A 25 -6.09 -2.92 2.62
CA PRO A 25 -6.29 -2.75 1.20
C PRO A 25 -4.93 -2.56 0.52
N LYS A 26 -4.72 -3.21 -0.63
CA LYS A 26 -3.51 -2.98 -1.43
C LYS A 26 -3.40 -1.49 -1.75
N PRO A 27 -2.20 -0.89 -1.66
CA PRO A 27 -2.07 0.53 -1.97
C PRO A 27 -2.42 0.78 -3.43
N VAL A 28 -3.33 1.73 -3.63
CA VAL A 28 -3.77 2.19 -4.94
C VAL A 28 -2.92 3.40 -5.32
N PHE A 29 -2.38 3.36 -6.54
CA PHE A 29 -1.59 4.44 -7.12
C PHE A 29 -2.34 5.05 -8.30
N THR A 30 -2.30 6.37 -8.44
CA THR A 30 -2.92 7.10 -9.56
C THR A 30 -1.86 7.82 -10.39
N VAL A 31 -2.11 7.98 -11.68
CA VAL A 31 -1.23 8.77 -12.55
C VAL A 31 -1.16 10.21 -12.04
N GLY A 32 0.06 10.75 -12.00
CA GLY A 32 0.35 12.08 -11.47
C GLY A 32 0.66 12.13 -9.97
N GLN A 33 0.39 11.06 -9.23
CA GLN A 33 0.69 10.97 -7.80
C GLN A 33 2.20 11.02 -7.54
N GLU A 34 2.61 11.76 -6.51
CA GLU A 34 3.98 11.69 -5.97
C GLU A 34 4.12 10.52 -4.99
N VAL A 35 5.22 9.78 -5.12
CA VAL A 35 5.60 8.66 -4.27
C VAL A 35 7.11 8.70 -4.01
N TYR A 36 7.57 7.91 -3.04
CA TYR A 36 8.99 7.68 -2.80
C TYR A 36 9.34 6.28 -3.27
N ALA A 37 10.39 6.15 -4.08
CA ALA A 37 10.75 4.90 -4.73
C ALA A 37 12.24 4.57 -4.56
N CYS A 38 12.56 3.28 -4.65
CA CYS A 38 13.93 2.79 -4.58
C CYS A 38 14.82 3.48 -5.63
N ASN A 39 15.97 4.00 -5.18
CA ASN A 39 16.96 4.64 -6.03
C ASN A 39 18.27 3.82 -6.17
N CYS A 40 18.21 2.50 -6.02
CA CYS A 40 19.40 1.65 -6.13
C CYS A 40 19.86 1.40 -7.59
N GLY A 41 19.06 1.81 -8.58
CA GLY A 41 19.31 1.56 -10.01
C GLY A 41 18.38 0.51 -10.60
N GLU A 42 18.42 0.35 -11.92
CA GLU A 42 17.48 -0.50 -12.68
C GLU A 42 17.62 -2.00 -12.39
N GLN A 43 18.80 -2.43 -11.94
CA GLN A 43 19.04 -3.83 -11.56
C GLN A 43 18.47 -4.19 -10.19
N CYS A 44 17.93 -3.22 -9.44
CA CYS A 44 17.41 -3.47 -8.11
C CYS A 44 16.00 -4.07 -8.16
N ASP A 45 15.90 -5.32 -7.72
CA ASP A 45 14.68 -6.12 -7.70
C ASP A 45 13.81 -5.94 -6.44
N CYS A 46 14.20 -5.05 -5.51
CA CYS A 46 13.39 -4.84 -4.31
C CYS A 46 12.07 -4.11 -4.61
N PHE A 47 12.06 -3.27 -5.66
CA PHE A 47 10.94 -2.41 -6.05
C PHE A 47 10.24 -1.72 -4.87
N THR A 48 11.01 -1.29 -3.87
CA THR A 48 10.41 -0.65 -2.69
C THR A 48 9.81 0.69 -3.07
N MET A 49 8.58 0.92 -2.61
CA MET A 49 7.86 2.18 -2.76
C MET A 49 7.11 2.54 -1.48
N ALA A 50 6.86 3.82 -1.25
CA ALA A 50 6.04 4.32 -0.15
C ALA A 50 5.40 5.68 -0.50
N LYS A 51 4.37 6.07 0.25
CA LYS A 51 3.79 7.43 0.18
C LYS A 51 4.55 8.45 1.01
N LYS A 52 5.46 8.00 1.88
CA LYS A 52 6.27 8.83 2.77
C LYS A 52 7.76 8.69 2.49
N PRO A 53 8.55 9.75 2.75
CA PRO A 53 10.01 9.68 2.63
C PRO A 53 10.58 8.66 3.61
N GLY A 54 11.73 8.10 3.27
CA GLY A 54 12.47 7.20 4.13
C GLY A 54 13.40 6.28 3.35
N LYS A 55 13.96 5.31 4.07
CA LYS A 55 14.90 4.33 3.51
C LYS A 55 14.16 3.20 2.79
N CYS A 56 14.73 2.79 1.68
CA CYS A 56 14.42 1.54 1.00
C CYS A 56 14.87 0.36 1.88
N VAL A 57 14.29 -0.83 1.67
CA VAL A 57 14.73 -2.07 2.33
C VAL A 57 16.20 -2.42 2.08
N CYS A 58 16.80 -1.90 0.99
CA CYS A 58 18.22 -2.01 0.70
C CYS A 58 19.11 -1.07 1.55
N GLY A 59 18.51 -0.24 2.40
CA GLY A 59 19.21 0.70 3.28
C GLY A 59 19.51 2.08 2.68
N LYS A 60 19.32 2.27 1.37
CA LYS A 60 19.49 3.57 0.70
C LYS A 60 18.27 4.47 0.85
N GLU A 61 18.48 5.79 0.86
CA GLU A 61 17.38 6.76 0.79
C GLU A 61 16.59 6.59 -0.51
N MET A 62 15.26 6.64 -0.39
CA MET A 62 14.38 6.67 -1.55
C MET A 62 14.36 8.05 -2.20
N VAL A 63 14.10 8.07 -3.50
CA VAL A 63 13.95 9.31 -4.26
C VAL A 63 12.47 9.63 -4.46
N LYS A 64 12.13 10.91 -4.51
CA LYS A 64 10.79 11.34 -4.91
C LYS A 64 10.60 11.00 -6.40
N ALA A 65 9.45 10.44 -6.72
CA ALA A 65 9.08 10.05 -8.06
C ALA A 65 7.60 10.33 -8.33
N LYS A 66 7.26 10.55 -9.60
CA LYS A 66 5.89 10.76 -10.06
C LYS A 66 5.40 9.55 -10.83
N VAL A 67 4.18 9.10 -10.54
CA VAL A 67 3.53 8.02 -11.29
C VAL A 67 3.18 8.54 -12.69
N THR A 68 3.73 7.94 -13.72
CA THR A 68 3.48 8.31 -15.12
C THR A 68 2.54 7.34 -15.83
N ALA A 69 2.50 6.07 -15.39
CA ALA A 69 1.55 5.07 -15.88
C ALA A 69 1.18 4.08 -14.77
N VAL A 70 -0.04 3.57 -14.82
CA VAL A 70 -0.55 2.53 -13.92
C VAL A 70 -1.10 1.41 -14.78
N GLU A 71 -0.61 0.19 -14.54
CA GLU A 71 -1.09 -1.03 -15.17
C GLU A 71 -1.39 -2.07 -14.08
N LYS A 72 -2.05 -3.18 -14.46
CA LYS A 72 -2.34 -4.25 -13.51
C LYS A 72 -1.03 -4.82 -12.93
N GLY A 73 -0.84 -4.64 -11.62
CA GLY A 73 0.29 -5.18 -10.86
C GLY A 73 1.61 -4.40 -10.99
N LYS A 74 1.64 -3.29 -11.73
CA LYS A 74 2.84 -2.46 -11.92
C LYS A 74 2.52 -0.98 -12.15
N VAL A 75 3.48 -0.12 -11.86
CA VAL A 75 3.44 1.31 -12.13
C VAL A 75 4.74 1.76 -12.74
N THR A 76 4.68 2.75 -13.62
CA THR A 76 5.87 3.42 -14.15
C THR A 76 6.05 4.72 -13.40
N LEU A 77 7.27 4.92 -12.90
CA LEU A 77 7.65 6.08 -12.10
C LEU A 77 8.75 6.86 -12.80
N GLN A 78 8.64 8.18 -12.77
CA GLN A 78 9.72 9.10 -13.12
C GLN A 78 10.28 9.70 -11.83
N GLY A 79 11.46 9.24 -11.43
CA GLY A 79 12.20 9.77 -10.28
C GLY A 79 12.96 11.03 -10.61
N GLU A 80 13.18 11.86 -9.60
CA GLU A 80 14.08 13.01 -9.69
C GLU A 80 15.51 12.54 -10.03
N GLY A 81 16.08 13.08 -11.09
CA GLY A 81 17.43 12.69 -11.56
C GLY A 81 17.51 11.35 -12.30
N TRP A 82 16.39 10.72 -12.67
CA TRP A 82 16.42 9.55 -13.55
C TRP A 82 16.39 9.96 -15.02
N GLU A 83 17.30 9.40 -15.83
CA GLU A 83 17.32 9.62 -17.28
C GLU A 83 16.07 9.04 -17.97
N LYS A 84 15.52 7.95 -17.44
CA LYS A 84 14.37 7.25 -18.01
C LYS A 84 13.38 6.83 -16.91
N PRO A 85 12.07 6.77 -17.22
CA PRO A 85 11.09 6.20 -16.30
C PRO A 85 11.40 4.73 -16.00
N ARG A 86 11.08 4.29 -14.79
CA ARG A 86 11.33 2.91 -14.33
C ARG A 86 10.04 2.26 -13.86
N THR A 87 9.92 0.96 -14.12
CA THR A 87 8.75 0.18 -13.73
C THR A 87 8.94 -0.44 -12.35
N PHE A 88 7.92 -0.34 -11.51
CA PHE A 88 7.85 -0.92 -10.18
C PHE A 88 6.64 -1.84 -10.07
N LEU A 89 6.77 -2.90 -9.28
CA LEU A 89 5.70 -3.87 -9.06
C LEU A 89 4.80 -3.43 -7.89
N THR A 90 3.51 -3.28 -8.13
CA THR A 90 2.52 -2.97 -7.08
C THR A 90 1.95 -4.23 -6.43
N ASP A 91 2.01 -5.38 -7.10
CA ASP A 91 1.76 -6.69 -6.49
C ASP A 91 2.96 -7.13 -5.64
N ALA A 92 3.14 -6.44 -4.52
CA ALA A 92 4.24 -6.68 -3.60
C ALA A 92 4.07 -7.95 -2.78
N LYS A 93 5.21 -8.61 -2.49
CA LYS A 93 5.28 -9.76 -1.58
C LYS A 93 5.22 -9.33 -0.12
N TYR A 94 5.61 -8.10 0.19
CA TYR A 94 5.65 -7.53 1.53
C TYR A 94 4.99 -6.16 1.54
N ALA A 95 4.22 -5.87 2.59
CA ALA A 95 3.59 -4.58 2.82
C ALA A 95 3.61 -4.20 4.30
N CYS A 96 3.37 -2.92 4.57
CA CYS A 96 3.28 -2.41 5.93
C CYS A 96 2.26 -3.19 6.78
N ALA A 97 2.68 -3.67 7.95
CA ALA A 97 1.85 -4.42 8.88
C ALA A 97 1.15 -3.53 9.93
N CYS A 98 1.28 -2.20 9.83
CA CYS A 98 0.78 -1.28 10.84
C CYS A 98 -0.75 -1.14 10.89
N GLY A 99 -1.49 -1.82 10.01
CA GLY A 99 -2.94 -1.76 9.95
C GLY A 99 -3.48 -0.48 9.31
N HIS A 100 -4.80 -0.30 9.37
CA HIS A 100 -5.54 0.80 8.74
C HIS A 100 -5.15 2.20 9.23
N GLN A 101 -4.43 2.29 10.36
CA GLN A 101 -3.97 3.56 10.93
C GLN A 101 -2.69 4.07 10.28
N CYS A 102 -2.08 3.31 9.36
CA CYS A 102 -0.83 3.69 8.72
C CYS A 102 -1.05 4.07 7.27
N ASP A 103 -0.60 5.26 6.94
CA ASP A 103 -0.61 5.90 5.61
C ASP A 103 0.76 5.78 4.90
N CYS A 104 1.71 4.99 5.44
CA CYS A 104 3.03 4.81 4.82
C CYS A 104 2.92 4.11 3.46
N ASP A 105 1.97 3.18 3.35
CA ASP A 105 1.72 2.33 2.18
C ASP A 105 3.01 1.74 1.60
N THR A 106 3.97 1.43 2.48
CA THR A 106 5.25 0.86 2.05
C THR A 106 5.04 -0.55 1.57
N ILE A 107 5.56 -0.83 0.39
CA ILE A 107 5.55 -2.14 -0.24
C ILE A 107 6.92 -2.50 -0.78
N SER A 108 7.23 -3.80 -0.86
CA SER A 108 8.48 -4.30 -1.39
C SER A 108 8.37 -5.75 -1.88
N GLN A 109 9.28 -6.14 -2.78
CA GLN A 109 9.49 -7.54 -3.15
C GLN A 109 10.42 -8.28 -2.18
N LYS A 110 11.11 -7.55 -1.29
CA LYS A 110 12.03 -8.11 -0.28
C LYS A 110 11.51 -7.86 1.14
N PRO A 111 11.82 -8.74 2.10
CA PRO A 111 11.54 -8.48 3.50
C PRO A 111 12.35 -7.28 4.00
N GLY A 112 11.87 -6.63 5.04
CA GLY A 112 12.52 -5.49 5.67
C GLY A 112 11.54 -4.59 6.41
N LYS A 113 12.02 -3.40 6.78
CA LYS A 113 11.24 -2.40 7.53
C LYS A 113 10.41 -1.50 6.58
N CYS A 114 9.18 -1.13 6.95
CA CYS A 114 8.47 0.02 6.35
C CYS A 114 9.26 1.30 6.69
N VAL A 115 9.03 2.38 5.94
CA VAL A 115 9.59 3.71 6.23
C VAL A 115 9.31 4.23 7.65
N CYS A 116 8.28 3.71 8.34
CA CYS A 116 7.99 4.02 9.74
C CYS A 116 8.86 3.24 10.76
N GLY A 117 9.77 2.38 10.28
CA GLY A 117 10.69 1.59 11.10
C GLY A 117 10.15 0.23 11.58
N LYS A 118 8.84 -0.03 11.44
CA LYS A 118 8.25 -1.34 11.77
C LYS A 118 8.56 -2.38 10.70
N GLU A 119 8.63 -3.64 11.11
CA GLU A 119 8.76 -4.78 10.17
C GLU A 119 7.53 -4.88 9.26
N MET A 120 7.77 -5.14 7.97
CA MET A 120 6.71 -5.45 7.02
C MET A 120 6.22 -6.88 7.18
N ALA A 121 4.96 -7.12 6.83
CA ALA A 121 4.38 -8.45 6.78
C ALA A 121 4.31 -8.97 5.34
N PRO A 122 4.43 -10.28 5.13
CA PRO A 122 4.16 -10.87 3.82
C PRO A 122 2.68 -10.68 3.45
N VAL A 123 2.43 -10.31 2.20
CA VAL A 123 1.09 -10.19 1.63
C VAL A 123 0.72 -11.53 1.02
N LYS A 124 -0.29 -12.19 1.58
CA LYS A 124 -0.90 -13.37 0.95
C LYS A 124 -1.72 -12.89 -0.26
N LYS A 125 -1.50 -13.50 -1.41
CA LYS A 125 -2.22 -13.19 -2.65
C LYS A 125 -3.63 -13.78 -2.64
#